data_AF-A0A810KZE0-F1
#
_entry.id   AF-A0A810KZE0-F1
#
_cell.length_a   1.000
_cell.length_b   1.000
_cell.length_c   1.000
_cell.angle_alpha   90.00
_cell.angle_beta   90.00
_cell.angle_gamma   90.00
#
_symmetry.space_group_name_H-M   'P 1'
#
loop_
_entity.id
_entity.type
_entity.pdbx_description
1 polymer ?
#
loop_
_entity_poly.entity_id
_entity_poly.type
_entity_poly.pdbx_seq_one_letter_code
_entity_poly.pdbx_strand_id
1 'polypeptide(L)'
;MSVGGPMSAGRSGADPSGGFDSAWCATDLGAYRPCRYTYQHYPYDSLPPLNSAEFTGTFRWLGGLREPVAKRVRALDRTAAKLAADGLELPADFVAFQTDSALYLSLDEVSVTGCWTDISAPLPSPVEPGAFLLRFLRDQQDCVIWYLYLRPSGETFVVYSGLDYEYEYQQWRDGAETAIELDDPEKQRSAITWCAPSFEEFAYRFWVENRLWRALHDDDLAGLEPWVRDYLSHYLPTPA
;
A
#
# COMPACT_ATOMS: atom_id res chain seq x y z
N MET A 1 26.82 7.46 -50.50
CA MET A 1 27.12 7.22 -49.08
C MET A 1 26.40 8.29 -48.28
N SER A 2 25.37 7.93 -47.53
CA SER A 2 24.88 8.76 -46.43
C SER A 2 24.36 7.80 -45.37
N VAL A 3 25.03 7.80 -44.22
CA VAL A 3 24.87 6.85 -43.14
C VAL A 3 23.72 7.32 -42.27
N GLY A 4 22.75 6.43 -42.03
CA GLY A 4 21.64 6.66 -41.12
C GLY A 4 22.15 6.87 -39.69
N GLY A 5 21.69 7.95 -39.06
CA GLY A 5 21.88 8.18 -37.63
C GLY A 5 20.98 7.24 -36.82
N PRO A 6 21.42 6.78 -35.64
CA PRO A 6 20.63 5.87 -34.83
C PRO A 6 19.43 6.61 -34.24
N MET A 7 18.24 6.04 -34.44
CA MET A 7 17.07 6.39 -33.65
C MET A 7 17.33 5.98 -32.20
N SER A 8 17.44 6.97 -31.33
CA SER A 8 17.42 6.76 -29.89
C SER A 8 16.03 6.25 -29.52
N ALA A 9 15.93 4.96 -29.24
CA ALA A 9 14.77 4.39 -28.57
C ALA A 9 14.78 4.92 -27.14
N GLY A 10 14.01 5.98 -26.90
CA GLY A 10 13.65 6.39 -25.54
C GLY A 10 12.93 5.21 -24.90
N ARG A 11 13.53 4.61 -23.86
CA ARG A 11 12.80 3.81 -22.90
C ARG A 11 11.74 4.73 -22.31
N SER A 12 10.47 4.55 -22.69
CA SER A 12 9.40 5.08 -21.87
C SER A 12 9.57 4.43 -20.50
N GLY A 13 9.66 5.23 -19.44
CA GLY A 13 9.60 4.67 -18.09
C GLY A 13 8.32 3.83 -18.02
N ALA A 14 8.43 2.59 -17.56
CA ALA A 14 7.25 1.78 -17.30
C ALA A 14 6.37 2.54 -16.30
N ASP A 15 5.08 2.61 -16.56
CA ASP A 15 4.11 3.19 -15.64
C ASP A 15 4.12 2.38 -14.34
N PRO A 16 4.57 2.96 -13.20
CA PRO A 16 4.70 2.24 -11.95
C PRO A 16 3.34 1.81 -11.38
N SER A 17 2.24 2.38 -11.88
CA SER A 17 0.89 2.03 -11.45
C SER A 17 0.36 0.72 -12.06
N GLY A 18 1.04 0.13 -13.04
CA GLY A 18 0.54 -1.06 -13.74
C GLY A 18 -0.78 -0.81 -14.50
N GLY A 19 -1.07 0.46 -14.84
CA GLY A 19 -2.32 0.88 -15.47
C GLY A 19 -3.52 0.91 -14.53
N PHE A 20 -3.31 1.01 -13.22
CA PHE A 20 -4.35 1.35 -12.25
C PHE A 20 -4.41 2.87 -12.06
N ASP A 21 -5.59 3.39 -11.70
CA ASP A 21 -5.66 4.78 -11.22
C ASP A 21 -4.80 4.92 -9.95
N SER A 22 -4.13 6.06 -9.79
CA SER A 22 -3.22 6.31 -8.68
C SER A 22 -3.78 7.34 -7.70
N ALA A 23 -3.94 6.95 -6.43
CA ALA A 23 -4.33 7.87 -5.37
C ALA A 23 -3.89 7.35 -4.00
N TRP A 24 -3.97 8.22 -3.00
CA TRP A 24 -3.75 7.88 -1.60
C TRP A 24 -5.03 8.07 -0.81
N CYS A 25 -5.53 6.98 -0.23
CA CYS A 25 -6.72 7.00 0.62
C CYS A 25 -6.30 7.25 2.07
N ALA A 26 -6.66 8.43 2.60
CA ALA A 26 -6.29 8.83 3.95
C ALA A 26 -7.28 9.82 4.57
N THR A 27 -7.11 10.06 5.87
CA THR A 27 -7.79 11.10 6.65
C THR A 27 -7.20 12.48 6.36
N ASP A 28 -7.73 13.50 7.03
CA ASP A 28 -7.17 14.86 6.97
C ASP A 28 -5.78 14.95 7.61
N LEU A 29 -5.12 16.07 7.44
CA LEU A 29 -4.00 16.52 8.26
C LEU A 29 -4.32 17.93 8.75
N GLY A 30 -5.50 18.11 9.37
CA GLY A 30 -6.05 19.39 9.77
C GLY A 30 -6.13 20.37 8.60
N ALA A 31 -5.65 21.60 8.81
CA ALA A 31 -5.63 22.64 7.78
C ALA A 31 -4.60 22.40 6.67
N TYR A 32 -3.63 21.50 6.87
CA TYR A 32 -2.58 21.22 5.87
C TYR A 32 -3.14 20.40 4.70
N ARG A 33 -4.01 19.44 4.98
CA ARG A 33 -4.69 18.65 3.95
C ARG A 33 -6.10 18.28 4.43
N PRO A 34 -7.14 19.03 4.04
CA PRO A 34 -8.48 18.77 4.52
C PRO A 34 -9.07 17.49 3.92
N CYS A 35 -9.91 16.81 4.72
CA CYS A 35 -10.70 15.65 4.29
C CYS A 35 -12.19 15.98 4.38
N ARG A 36 -12.97 15.58 3.38
CA ARG A 36 -14.43 15.81 3.38
C ARG A 36 -15.20 14.81 4.26
N TYR A 37 -14.69 13.60 4.41
CA TYR A 37 -15.32 12.50 5.16
C TYR A 37 -14.26 11.84 6.07
N THR A 38 -14.45 10.58 6.46
CA THR A 38 -13.40 9.80 7.13
C THR A 38 -12.19 9.64 6.21
N TYR A 39 -12.42 9.21 4.97
CA TYR A 39 -11.38 9.09 3.95
C TYR A 39 -11.63 10.00 2.76
N GLN A 40 -10.54 10.40 2.13
CA GLN A 40 -10.53 11.03 0.82
C GLN A 40 -9.42 10.41 -0.04
N HIS A 41 -9.65 10.37 -1.35
CA HIS A 41 -8.65 9.92 -2.32
C HIS A 41 -7.87 11.14 -2.81
N TYR A 42 -6.65 11.30 -2.31
CA TYR A 42 -5.75 12.38 -2.73
C TYR A 42 -4.97 11.94 -3.98
N PRO A 43 -4.87 12.78 -5.03
CA PRO A 43 -4.00 12.51 -6.16
C PRO A 43 -2.58 12.15 -5.69
N TYR A 44 -2.00 11.09 -6.24
CA TYR A 44 -0.72 10.59 -5.73
C TYR A 44 0.42 11.62 -5.87
N ASP A 45 0.39 12.40 -6.95
CA ASP A 45 1.33 13.49 -7.22
C ASP A 45 1.17 14.70 -6.27
N SER A 46 0.08 14.78 -5.51
CA SER A 46 -0.13 15.80 -4.48
C SER A 46 0.55 15.47 -3.15
N LEU A 47 1.08 14.26 -2.99
CA LEU A 47 1.69 13.81 -1.75
C LEU A 47 3.15 14.29 -1.61
N PRO A 48 3.68 14.38 -0.37
CA PRO A 48 5.09 14.63 -0.16
C PRO A 48 5.95 13.61 -0.92
N PRO A 49 6.90 14.05 -1.75
CA PRO A 49 7.75 13.15 -2.50
C PRO A 49 8.62 12.34 -1.55
N LEU A 50 8.76 11.05 -1.82
CA LEU A 50 9.62 10.15 -1.06
C LEU A 50 10.82 9.75 -1.91
N ASN A 51 11.98 9.64 -1.28
CA ASN A 51 13.18 9.12 -1.92
C ASN A 51 13.17 7.59 -1.84
N SER A 52 12.72 6.90 -2.90
CA SER A 52 12.62 5.44 -2.93
C SER A 52 13.92 4.72 -2.55
N ALA A 53 15.09 5.34 -2.70
CA ALA A 53 16.38 4.76 -2.31
C ALA A 53 16.57 4.60 -0.78
N GLU A 54 15.75 5.27 0.03
CA GLU A 54 15.80 5.17 1.50
C GLU A 54 15.01 3.95 2.02
N PHE A 55 14.07 3.45 1.22
CA PHE A 55 13.20 2.33 1.54
C PHE A 55 13.83 1.02 1.05
N THR A 56 14.58 0.38 1.95
CA THR A 56 15.48 -0.75 1.67
C THR A 56 15.03 -2.07 2.28
N GLY A 57 13.81 -2.11 2.83
CA GLY A 57 13.27 -3.21 3.63
C GLY A 57 13.83 -3.26 5.06
N THR A 58 14.60 -2.25 5.47
CA THR A 58 15.24 -2.23 6.80
C THR A 58 14.48 -1.43 7.84
N PHE A 59 13.47 -0.63 7.43
CA PHE A 59 12.63 0.17 8.33
C PHE A 59 13.45 1.02 9.30
N ARG A 60 14.56 1.60 8.82
CA ARG A 60 15.48 2.43 9.63
C ARG A 60 14.78 3.60 10.30
N TRP A 61 13.75 4.15 9.66
CA TRP A 61 12.89 5.21 10.18
C TRP A 61 12.02 4.76 11.38
N LEU A 62 11.82 3.45 11.58
CA LEU A 62 11.22 2.85 12.79
C LEU A 62 12.25 2.23 13.74
N GLY A 63 13.52 2.64 13.64
CA GLY A 63 14.59 2.13 14.50
C GLY A 63 15.18 0.80 14.05
N GLY A 64 14.81 0.30 12.86
CA GLY A 64 15.40 -0.87 12.23
C GLY A 64 14.80 -2.21 12.69
N LEU A 65 15.23 -3.27 12.00
CA LEU A 65 14.83 -4.65 12.32
C LEU A 65 15.40 -5.13 13.66
N ARG A 66 14.59 -5.94 14.35
CA ARG A 66 14.87 -6.71 15.56
C ARG A 66 14.68 -8.20 15.27
N GLU A 67 14.48 -8.97 16.34
CA GLU A 67 14.28 -10.41 16.23
C GLU A 67 12.91 -10.75 15.62
N PRO A 68 12.85 -11.73 14.71
CA PRO A 68 11.61 -12.19 14.13
C PRO A 68 10.80 -13.03 15.12
N VAL A 69 9.48 -12.85 15.10
CA VAL A 69 8.53 -13.61 15.89
C VAL A 69 8.24 -14.94 15.19
N ALA A 70 8.72 -16.05 15.76
CA ALA A 70 8.64 -17.37 15.15
C ALA A 70 7.20 -17.80 14.73
N LYS A 71 6.17 -17.37 15.47
CA LYS A 71 4.77 -17.62 15.09
C LYS A 71 4.37 -16.89 13.80
N ARG A 72 4.83 -15.65 13.64
CA ARG A 72 4.59 -14.81 12.46
C ARG A 72 5.34 -15.36 11.25
N VAL A 73 6.62 -15.73 11.42
CA VAL A 73 7.43 -16.40 10.39
C VAL A 73 6.70 -17.63 9.85
N ARG A 74 6.32 -18.57 10.73
CA ARG A 74 5.59 -19.78 10.31
C ARG A 74 4.25 -19.49 9.62
N ALA A 75 3.57 -18.41 9.99
CA ALA A 75 2.32 -18.04 9.33
C ALA A 75 2.60 -17.53 7.91
N LEU A 76 3.61 -16.69 7.75
CA LEU A 76 3.97 -16.11 6.48
C LEU A 76 4.62 -17.14 5.53
N ASP A 77 5.39 -18.09 6.05
CA ASP A 77 5.96 -19.21 5.28
C ASP A 77 4.86 -20.04 4.59
N ARG A 78 3.70 -20.22 5.25
CA ARG A 78 2.57 -20.91 4.63
C ARG A 78 1.95 -20.11 3.48
N THR A 79 1.92 -18.79 3.60
CA THR A 79 1.46 -17.90 2.53
C THR A 79 2.46 -17.89 1.38
N ALA A 80 3.75 -17.76 1.68
CA ALA A 80 4.82 -17.82 0.69
C ALA A 80 4.83 -19.15 -0.08
N ALA A 81 4.65 -20.28 0.60
CA ALA A 81 4.59 -21.59 -0.05
C ALA A 81 3.42 -21.73 -1.03
N LYS A 82 2.29 -21.06 -0.77
CA LYS A 82 1.15 -21.02 -1.71
C LYS A 82 1.49 -20.20 -2.94
N LEU A 83 2.04 -19.00 -2.77
CA LEU A 83 2.47 -18.14 -3.88
C LEU A 83 3.57 -18.80 -4.73
N ALA A 84 4.50 -19.50 -4.09
CA ALA A 84 5.59 -20.19 -4.79
C ALA A 84 5.08 -21.32 -5.70
N ALA A 85 3.93 -21.92 -5.39
CA ALA A 85 3.30 -22.91 -6.28
C ALA A 85 2.85 -22.29 -7.62
N ASP A 86 2.62 -20.97 -7.63
CA ASP A 86 2.26 -20.16 -8.80
C ASP A 86 3.46 -19.36 -9.35
N GLY A 87 4.68 -19.60 -8.85
CA GLY A 87 5.90 -18.91 -9.30
C GLY A 87 6.06 -17.49 -8.78
N LEU A 88 5.37 -17.13 -7.69
CA LEU A 88 5.41 -15.81 -7.07
C LEU A 88 6.12 -15.82 -5.73
N GLU A 89 6.66 -14.67 -5.34
CA GLU A 89 7.35 -14.45 -4.07
C GLU A 89 6.71 -13.29 -3.30
N LEU A 90 6.85 -13.32 -1.97
CA LEU A 90 6.48 -12.17 -1.14
C LEU A 90 7.58 -11.11 -1.17
N PRO A 91 7.24 -9.81 -1.20
CA PRO A 91 8.22 -8.74 -1.08
C PRO A 91 9.03 -8.85 0.21
N ALA A 92 10.35 -8.65 0.11
CA ALA A 92 11.25 -8.82 1.25
C ALA A 92 10.96 -7.81 2.39
N ASP A 93 10.59 -6.58 2.05
CA ASP A 93 10.19 -5.54 2.99
C ASP A 93 8.91 -5.93 3.76
N PHE A 94 7.92 -6.48 3.06
CA PHE A 94 6.71 -7.02 3.67
C PHE A 94 7.02 -8.17 4.63
N VAL A 95 7.86 -9.13 4.22
CA VAL A 95 8.27 -10.25 5.07
C VAL A 95 8.98 -9.77 6.32
N ALA A 96 9.93 -8.84 6.17
CA ALA A 96 10.65 -8.25 7.29
C ALA A 96 9.67 -7.58 8.27
N PHE A 97 8.80 -6.69 7.79
CA PHE A 97 7.84 -6.00 8.65
C PHE A 97 6.88 -6.93 9.39
N GLN A 98 6.29 -7.89 8.67
CA GLN A 98 5.23 -8.73 9.21
C GLN A 98 5.76 -9.78 10.20
N THR A 99 7.07 -10.04 10.20
CA THR A 99 7.70 -11.00 11.10
C THR A 99 8.47 -10.35 12.24
N ASP A 100 8.88 -9.10 12.10
CA ASP A 100 9.69 -8.38 13.09
C ASP A 100 8.92 -8.03 14.37
N SER A 101 9.50 -8.33 15.53
CA SER A 101 8.87 -8.11 16.84
C SER A 101 8.56 -6.66 17.20
N ALA A 102 9.20 -5.68 16.58
CA ALA A 102 8.93 -4.27 16.78
C ALA A 102 7.93 -3.68 15.78
N LEU A 103 7.78 -4.31 14.61
CA LEU A 103 7.11 -3.68 13.48
C LEU A 103 5.72 -4.24 13.22
N TYR A 104 5.47 -5.54 13.46
CA TYR A 104 4.29 -6.24 12.93
C TYR A 104 2.92 -5.73 13.41
N LEU A 105 2.87 -4.89 14.46
CA LEU A 105 1.65 -4.20 14.93
C LEU A 105 1.72 -2.68 14.79
N SER A 106 2.83 -2.13 14.29
CA SER A 106 3.07 -0.69 14.34
C SER A 106 2.10 0.12 13.47
N LEU A 107 1.49 -0.46 12.43
CA LEU A 107 0.40 0.19 11.68
C LEU A 107 -0.92 0.17 12.46
N ASP A 108 -1.25 -0.97 13.06
CA ASP A 108 -2.43 -1.15 13.90
C ASP A 108 -2.43 -0.16 15.09
N GLU A 109 -1.27 0.01 15.73
CA GLU A 109 -1.09 0.88 16.90
C GLU A 109 -1.31 2.36 16.60
N VAL A 110 -0.91 2.83 15.42
CA VAL A 110 -1.03 4.26 15.06
C VAL A 110 -2.37 4.59 14.41
N SER A 111 -3.05 3.61 13.81
CA SER A 111 -4.28 3.85 13.04
C SER A 111 -5.30 4.69 13.80
N VAL A 112 -5.83 5.72 13.14
CA VAL A 112 -6.87 6.62 13.69
C VAL A 112 -8.29 6.22 13.25
N THR A 113 -8.38 5.30 12.31
CA THR A 113 -9.63 4.76 11.76
C THR A 113 -9.89 3.32 12.17
N GLY A 114 -9.04 2.74 13.02
CA GLY A 114 -9.17 1.36 13.50
C GLY A 114 -8.73 0.32 12.47
N CYS A 115 -7.83 0.69 11.56
CA CYS A 115 -7.20 -0.28 10.66
C CYS A 115 -6.40 -1.31 11.45
N TRP A 116 -6.45 -2.57 11.01
CA TRP A 116 -5.74 -3.67 11.65
C TRP A 116 -5.18 -4.65 10.63
N THR A 117 -4.09 -5.31 11.02
CA THR A 117 -3.37 -6.25 10.16
C THR A 117 -4.18 -7.53 9.98
N ASP A 118 -4.61 -7.79 8.74
CA ASP A 118 -5.38 -8.97 8.35
C ASP A 118 -4.80 -9.59 7.08
N ILE A 119 -3.97 -10.61 7.23
CA ILE A 119 -3.30 -11.28 6.10
C ILE A 119 -4.19 -12.40 5.56
N SER A 120 -4.73 -12.23 4.36
CA SER A 120 -5.56 -13.24 3.70
C SER A 120 -4.75 -14.41 3.12
N ALA A 121 -5.43 -15.43 2.58
CA ALA A 121 -4.80 -16.27 1.57
C ALA A 121 -4.50 -15.45 0.30
N PRO A 122 -3.53 -15.85 -0.53
CA PRO A 122 -3.37 -15.27 -1.87
C PRO A 122 -4.65 -15.44 -2.67
N LEU A 123 -5.14 -14.34 -3.24
CA LEU A 123 -6.33 -14.30 -4.09
C LEU A 123 -5.88 -14.04 -5.52
N PRO A 124 -6.41 -14.74 -6.54
CA PRO A 124 -6.09 -14.41 -7.92
C PRO A 124 -6.50 -12.96 -8.20
N SER A 125 -5.76 -12.25 -9.06
CA SER A 125 -6.18 -10.93 -9.49
C SER A 125 -7.38 -11.07 -10.45
N PRO A 126 -8.44 -10.27 -10.26
CA PRO A 126 -9.54 -10.20 -11.23
C PRO A 126 -9.20 -9.36 -12.47
N VAL A 127 -8.01 -8.74 -12.50
CA VAL A 127 -7.59 -7.79 -13.55
C VAL A 127 -6.51 -8.37 -14.46
N GLU A 128 -5.54 -9.08 -13.89
CA GLU A 128 -4.38 -9.59 -14.63
C GLU A 128 -4.20 -11.10 -14.40
N PRO A 129 -4.30 -11.93 -15.45
CA PRO A 129 -4.07 -13.37 -15.34
C PRO A 129 -2.69 -13.70 -14.76
N GLY A 130 -2.67 -14.56 -13.74
CA GLY A 130 -1.45 -14.99 -13.05
C GLY A 130 -0.94 -14.01 -11.98
N ALA A 131 -1.48 -12.79 -11.90
CA ALA A 131 -1.21 -11.90 -10.78
C ALA A 131 -2.09 -12.26 -9.58
N PHE A 132 -1.66 -11.86 -8.38
CA PHE A 132 -2.37 -12.13 -7.13
C PHE A 132 -2.49 -10.88 -6.27
N LEU A 133 -3.57 -10.84 -5.49
CA LEU A 133 -3.78 -9.92 -4.38
C LEU A 133 -3.49 -10.64 -3.06
N LEU A 134 -2.83 -9.95 -2.14
CA LEU A 134 -2.69 -10.38 -0.75
C LEU A 134 -3.17 -9.27 0.17
N ARG A 135 -4.35 -9.43 0.80
CA ARG A 135 -4.82 -8.49 1.81
C ARG A 135 -3.82 -8.47 2.94
N PHE A 136 -3.49 -7.29 3.45
CA PHE A 136 -2.61 -7.18 4.63
C PHE A 136 -3.10 -6.19 5.67
N LEU A 137 -3.97 -5.25 5.31
CA LEU A 137 -4.53 -4.25 6.21
C LEU A 137 -5.96 -3.95 5.77
N ARG A 138 -6.87 -3.77 6.72
CA ARG A 138 -8.25 -3.35 6.46
C ARG A 138 -8.72 -2.37 7.50
N ASP A 139 -9.57 -1.45 7.08
CA ASP A 139 -10.33 -0.56 7.95
C ASP A 139 -11.35 -1.35 8.79
N GLN A 140 -11.68 -0.88 10.00
CA GLN A 140 -12.63 -1.59 10.89
C GLN A 140 -14.05 -1.71 10.32
N GLN A 141 -14.42 -0.86 9.36
CA GLN A 141 -15.73 -0.86 8.70
C GLN A 141 -15.66 -1.45 7.28
N ASP A 142 -14.51 -1.99 6.89
CA ASP A 142 -14.25 -2.53 5.55
C ASP A 142 -14.52 -1.55 4.40
N CYS A 143 -14.47 -0.24 4.68
CA CYS A 143 -14.66 0.76 3.65
C CYS A 143 -13.40 1.00 2.80
N VAL A 144 -12.23 0.59 3.30
CA VAL A 144 -10.95 0.59 2.60
C VAL A 144 -10.13 -0.63 3.02
N ILE A 145 -9.62 -1.36 2.03
CA ILE A 145 -8.84 -2.58 2.22
C ILE A 145 -7.59 -2.49 1.36
N TRP A 146 -6.43 -2.76 1.95
CA TRP A 146 -5.13 -2.68 1.29
C TRP A 146 -4.57 -4.06 0.97
N TYR A 147 -4.00 -4.15 -0.23
CA TYR A 147 -3.47 -5.37 -0.80
C TYR A 147 -2.07 -5.15 -1.35
N LEU A 148 -1.22 -6.17 -1.24
CA LEU A 148 -0.10 -6.31 -2.17
C LEU A 148 -0.65 -6.82 -3.49
N TYR A 149 -0.23 -6.18 -4.58
CA TYR A 149 -0.40 -6.69 -5.92
C TYR A 149 0.91 -7.38 -6.35
N LEU A 150 0.83 -8.65 -6.71
CA LEU A 150 1.98 -9.50 -7.02
C LEU A 150 1.88 -9.97 -8.48
N ARG A 151 2.79 -9.53 -9.34
CA ARG A 151 2.78 -9.89 -10.77
C ARG A 151 3.74 -11.05 -11.07
N PRO A 152 3.45 -11.88 -12.09
CA PRO A 152 4.39 -12.90 -12.58
C PRO A 152 5.73 -12.34 -13.05
N SER A 153 5.79 -11.04 -13.39
CA SER A 153 7.05 -10.34 -13.74
C SER A 153 8.00 -10.18 -12.56
N GLY A 154 7.54 -10.43 -11.33
CA GLY A 154 8.25 -10.10 -10.09
C GLY A 154 8.02 -8.66 -9.62
N GLU A 155 7.30 -7.84 -10.38
CA GLU A 155 6.88 -6.52 -9.93
C GLU A 155 5.81 -6.66 -8.84
N THR A 156 5.98 -5.88 -7.76
CA THR A 156 5.06 -5.85 -6.63
C THR A 156 4.82 -4.42 -6.19
N PHE A 157 3.59 -4.09 -5.81
CA PHE A 157 3.21 -2.75 -5.34
C PHE A 157 1.99 -2.82 -4.43
N VAL A 158 1.61 -1.70 -3.82
CA VAL A 158 0.45 -1.61 -2.94
C VAL A 158 -0.73 -0.98 -3.66
N VAL A 159 -1.88 -1.62 -3.53
CA VAL A 159 -3.16 -1.11 -4.00
C VAL A 159 -4.16 -1.09 -2.84
N TYR A 160 -5.26 -0.36 -3.02
CA TYR A 160 -6.43 -0.47 -2.16
C TYR A 160 -7.72 -0.59 -2.97
N SER A 161 -8.75 -1.11 -2.32
CA SER A 161 -10.11 -1.21 -2.85
C SER A 161 -11.14 -1.02 -1.73
N GLY A 162 -12.36 -0.65 -2.10
CA GLY A 162 -13.53 -0.73 -1.22
C GLY A 162 -14.18 -2.11 -1.19
N LEU A 163 -13.61 -3.10 -1.89
CA LEU A 163 -14.12 -4.46 -1.98
C LEU A 163 -13.28 -5.42 -1.14
N ASP A 164 -13.94 -6.27 -0.35
CA ASP A 164 -13.30 -7.43 0.24
C ASP A 164 -13.25 -8.57 -0.77
N TYR A 165 -12.17 -8.65 -1.54
CA TYR A 165 -12.02 -9.68 -2.58
C TYR A 165 -12.14 -11.12 -2.07
N GLU A 166 -11.79 -11.40 -0.81
CA GLU A 166 -12.00 -12.74 -0.25
C GLU A 166 -13.49 -13.07 -0.16
N TYR A 167 -14.30 -12.10 0.27
CA TYR A 167 -15.75 -12.19 0.31
C TYR A 167 -16.35 -12.25 -1.09
N GLU A 168 -15.92 -11.40 -2.02
CA GLU A 168 -16.40 -11.39 -3.41
C GLU A 168 -16.17 -12.75 -4.09
N TYR A 169 -14.98 -13.36 -3.92
CA TYR A 169 -14.71 -14.69 -4.45
C TYR A 169 -15.55 -15.79 -3.81
N GLN A 170 -15.92 -15.65 -2.53
CA GLN A 170 -16.85 -16.59 -1.90
C GLN A 170 -18.25 -16.46 -2.49
N GLN A 171 -18.79 -15.24 -2.59
CA GLN A 171 -20.12 -15.01 -3.18
C GLN A 171 -20.20 -15.58 -4.60
N TRP A 172 -19.19 -15.31 -5.42
CA TRP A 172 -19.15 -15.82 -6.79
C TRP A 172 -19.12 -17.35 -6.87
N ARG A 173 -18.35 -18.02 -6.01
CA ARG A 173 -18.30 -19.50 -5.95
C ARG A 173 -19.62 -20.11 -5.51
N ASP A 174 -20.34 -19.42 -4.62
CA ASP A 174 -21.64 -19.84 -4.13
C ASP A 174 -22.78 -19.50 -5.10
N GLY A 175 -22.48 -18.85 -6.23
CA GLY A 175 -23.45 -18.41 -7.23
C GLY A 175 -24.32 -17.24 -6.77
N ALA A 176 -23.87 -16.50 -5.76
CA ALA A 176 -24.50 -15.30 -5.25
C ALA A 176 -24.04 -14.05 -6.02
N GLU A 177 -24.76 -12.95 -5.84
CA GLU A 177 -24.43 -11.65 -6.44
C GLU A 177 -23.20 -11.05 -5.76
N THR A 178 -22.23 -10.62 -6.57
CA THR A 178 -21.06 -9.86 -6.15
C THR A 178 -21.33 -8.36 -6.23
N ALA A 179 -20.59 -7.54 -5.49
CA ALA A 179 -20.75 -6.09 -5.55
C ALA A 179 -20.41 -5.54 -6.94
N ILE A 180 -19.45 -6.17 -7.62
CA ILE A 180 -19.11 -5.93 -9.03
C ILE A 180 -18.79 -7.25 -9.74
N GLU A 181 -18.96 -7.29 -11.06
CA GLU A 181 -18.67 -8.47 -11.90
C GLU A 181 -17.18 -8.84 -11.85
N LEU A 182 -16.85 -10.03 -11.33
CA LEU A 182 -15.47 -10.51 -11.20
C LEU A 182 -14.80 -10.89 -12.52
N ASP A 183 -15.59 -11.15 -13.56
CA ASP A 183 -15.16 -11.51 -14.91
C ASP A 183 -15.10 -10.33 -15.88
N ASP A 184 -15.29 -9.10 -15.39
CA ASP A 184 -15.10 -7.85 -16.14
C ASP A 184 -13.82 -7.13 -15.67
N PRO A 185 -12.67 -7.33 -16.35
CA PRO A 185 -11.40 -6.73 -15.93
C PRO A 185 -11.40 -5.19 -15.94
N GLU A 186 -12.25 -4.53 -16.71
CA GLU A 186 -12.31 -3.07 -16.78
C GLU A 186 -13.01 -2.48 -15.56
N LYS A 187 -14.14 -3.08 -15.15
CA LYS A 187 -14.80 -2.74 -13.87
C LYS A 187 -13.90 -3.02 -12.69
N GLN A 188 -13.21 -4.16 -12.71
CA GLN A 188 -12.29 -4.56 -11.65
C GLN A 188 -11.09 -3.63 -11.56
N ARG A 189 -10.52 -3.22 -12.70
CA ARG A 189 -9.44 -2.23 -12.74
C ARG A 189 -9.86 -0.89 -12.16
N SER A 190 -11.10 -0.48 -12.39
CA SER A 190 -11.65 0.77 -11.84
C SER A 190 -11.92 0.71 -10.33
N ALA A 191 -12.06 -0.50 -9.76
CA ALA A 191 -12.29 -0.73 -8.33
C ALA A 191 -11.00 -0.90 -7.52
N ILE A 192 -9.84 -0.98 -8.18
CA ILE A 192 -8.52 -1.12 -7.57
C ILE A 192 -7.71 0.15 -7.86
N THR A 193 -7.17 0.76 -6.81
CA THR A 193 -6.37 1.98 -6.94
C THR A 193 -4.96 1.73 -6.42
N TRP A 194 -3.95 2.04 -7.24
CA TRP A 194 -2.55 2.00 -6.86
C TRP A 194 -2.21 3.13 -5.88
N CYS A 195 -1.45 2.84 -4.83
CA CYS A 195 -1.15 3.83 -3.79
C CYS A 195 0.29 3.86 -3.25
N ALA A 196 1.13 2.85 -3.53
CA ALA A 196 2.57 2.94 -3.25
C ALA A 196 3.37 1.93 -4.08
N PRO A 197 4.62 2.25 -4.46
CA PRO A 197 5.47 1.35 -5.23
C PRO A 197 6.06 0.20 -4.40
N SER A 198 6.05 0.28 -3.07
CA SER A 198 6.52 -0.76 -2.15
C SER A 198 5.70 -0.78 -0.86
N PHE A 199 5.82 -1.87 -0.10
CA PHE A 199 5.16 -1.95 1.19
C PHE A 199 5.80 -0.98 2.19
N GLU A 200 7.13 -0.81 2.17
CA GLU A 200 7.80 0.12 3.09
C GLU A 200 7.41 1.58 2.84
N GLU A 201 7.26 2.01 1.58
CA GLU A 201 6.78 3.36 1.27
C GLU A 201 5.33 3.57 1.74
N PHE A 202 4.47 2.57 1.55
CA PHE A 202 3.12 2.58 2.11
C PHE A 202 3.16 2.71 3.64
N ALA A 203 3.93 1.86 4.31
CA ALA A 203 4.02 1.82 5.77
C ALA A 203 4.53 3.13 6.34
N TYR A 204 5.55 3.74 5.72
CA TYR A 204 6.08 5.05 6.09
C TYR A 204 4.99 6.11 6.05
N ARG A 205 4.31 6.24 4.91
CA ARG A 205 3.31 7.28 4.71
C ARG A 205 2.12 7.09 5.64
N PHE A 206 1.63 5.85 5.76
CA PHE A 206 0.54 5.50 6.66
C PHE A 206 0.90 5.85 8.12
N TRP A 207 2.09 5.46 8.57
CA TRP A 207 2.52 5.66 9.95
C TRP A 207 2.71 7.14 10.28
N VAL A 208 3.39 7.88 9.41
CA VAL A 208 3.62 9.33 9.57
C VAL A 208 2.30 10.07 9.63
N GLU A 209 1.41 9.84 8.67
CA GLU A 209 0.15 10.59 8.58
C GLU A 209 -0.80 10.29 9.74
N ASN A 210 -0.88 9.04 10.21
CA ASN A 210 -1.72 8.71 11.37
C ASN A 210 -1.19 9.34 12.68
N ARG A 211 0.13 9.41 12.86
CA ARG A 211 0.72 10.11 14.02
C ARG A 211 0.53 11.63 13.94
N LEU A 212 0.69 12.20 12.75
CA LEU A 212 0.42 13.62 12.51
C LEU A 212 -1.05 13.95 12.79
N TRP A 213 -1.98 13.12 12.31
CA TRP A 213 -3.40 13.31 12.59
C TRP A 213 -3.66 13.39 14.10
N ARG A 214 -3.16 12.43 14.90
CA ARG A 214 -3.33 12.44 16.36
C ARG A 214 -2.76 13.72 16.98
N ALA A 215 -1.51 14.04 16.66
CA ALA A 215 -0.85 15.21 17.22
C ALA A 215 -1.52 16.54 16.84
N LEU A 216 -2.12 16.63 15.64
CA LEU A 216 -2.90 17.80 15.22
C LEU A 216 -4.23 17.92 15.97
N HIS A 217 -4.87 16.81 16.32
CA HIS A 217 -6.14 16.80 17.04
C HIS A 217 -5.97 16.96 18.55
N ASP A 218 -4.83 16.56 19.09
CA ASP A 218 -4.47 16.68 20.50
C ASP A 218 -3.66 17.97 20.81
N ASP A 219 -3.43 18.84 19.81
CA ASP A 219 -2.58 20.05 19.89
C ASP A 219 -1.14 19.77 20.39
N ASP A 220 -0.58 18.59 20.07
CA ASP A 220 0.74 18.09 20.51
C ASP A 220 1.73 17.87 19.35
N LEU A 221 1.71 18.73 18.34
CA LEU A 221 2.73 18.68 17.28
C LEU A 221 4.16 18.74 17.84
N ALA A 222 4.38 19.50 18.92
CA ALA A 222 5.71 19.66 19.52
C ALA A 222 6.27 18.36 20.12
N GLY A 223 5.41 17.40 20.49
CA GLY A 223 5.80 16.08 20.95
C GLY A 223 6.31 15.14 19.85
N LEU A 224 6.10 15.47 18.57
CA LEU A 224 6.58 14.67 17.44
C LEU A 224 8.03 14.96 17.07
N GLU A 225 8.70 13.91 16.58
CA GLU A 225 10.04 13.99 16.01
C GLU A 225 10.08 15.02 14.86
N PRO A 226 11.16 15.82 14.73
CA PRO A 226 11.25 16.87 13.70
C PRO A 226 10.96 16.35 12.28
N TRP A 227 11.52 15.21 11.90
CA TRP A 227 11.35 14.63 10.57
C TRP A 227 9.90 14.23 10.27
N VAL A 228 9.10 13.87 11.28
CA VAL A 228 7.66 13.57 11.13
C VAL A 228 6.92 14.87 10.86
N ARG A 229 7.26 15.95 11.58
CA ARG A 229 6.67 17.28 11.35
C ARG A 229 7.05 17.87 10.00
N ASP A 230 8.27 17.64 9.54
CA ASP A 230 8.77 18.15 8.26
C ASP A 230 7.91 17.67 7.09
N TYR A 231 7.25 16.51 7.22
CA TYR A 231 6.26 16.02 6.27
C TYR A 231 5.13 17.03 5.96
N LEU A 232 4.70 17.81 6.96
CA LEU A 232 3.66 18.84 6.78
C LEU A 232 4.13 20.02 5.92
N SER A 233 5.44 20.24 5.81
CA SER A 233 6.00 21.39 5.11
C SER A 233 5.69 21.39 3.61
N HIS A 234 5.43 20.21 3.04
CA HIS A 234 4.96 20.05 1.66
C HIS A 234 3.61 20.74 1.39
N TYR A 235 2.75 20.81 2.41
CA TYR A 235 1.41 21.37 2.29
C TYR A 235 1.33 22.86 2.66
N LEU A 236 2.43 23.44 3.13
CA LEU A 236 2.48 24.86 3.42
C LEU A 236 2.52 25.66 2.11
N PRO A 237 1.88 26.84 2.08
CA PRO A 237 2.02 27.76 0.95
C PRO A 237 3.50 28.06 0.73
N THR A 238 3.96 28.01 -0.52
CA THR A 238 5.29 28.54 -0.85
C THR A 238 5.29 30.04 -0.51
N PRO A 239 6.27 30.54 0.26
CA PRO A 239 6.40 31.97 0.49
C PRO A 239 6.48 32.70 -0.85
N ALA A 240 5.68 33.74 -1.02
CA ALA A 240 5.68 34.61 -2.19
C ALA A 240 7.00 35.37 -2.35
#